data_AF-A0A7M4AU91-F1
#
_entry.id   AF-A0A7M4AU91-F1
#
_cell.length_a   1.000
_cell.length_b   1.000
_cell.length_c   1.000
_cell.angle_alpha   90.00
_cell.angle_beta   90.00
_cell.angle_gamma   90.00
#
_symmetry.space_group_name_H-M   'P 1'
#
loop_
_entity.id
_entity.type
_entity.pdbx_description
1 polymer ?
#
loop_
_entity_poly.entity_id
_entity_poly.type
_entity_poly.pdbx_seq_one_letter_code
_entity_poly.pdbx_strand_id
1 'polypeptide(L)' 'MEFAFYSVALVLAFSGARWFTENVKFHLRNRRFWVHHWILAALAMLVLVAVDVASPWVWGGLTGVALEGLRRDNWSLFR' A
#
# COMPACT_ATOMS: atom_id res chain seq x y z
N MET A 1 -10.40 -21.05 -1.38
CA MET A 1 -9.26 -20.58 -2.20
C MET A 1 -9.00 -19.08 -2.03
N GLU A 2 -9.97 -18.30 -1.54
CA GLU A 2 -9.83 -16.88 -1.22
C GLU A 2 -8.54 -16.50 -0.48
N PHE A 3 -8.18 -17.23 0.60
CA PHE A 3 -6.95 -16.97 1.36
C PHE A 3 -5.68 -17.18 0.52
N ALA A 4 -5.70 -18.09 -0.46
CA ALA A 4 -4.56 -18.37 -1.31
C ALA A 4 -4.35 -17.21 -2.30
N PHE A 5 -5.44 -16.72 -2.91
CA PHE A 5 -5.38 -15.54 -3.79
C PHE A 5 -5.00 -14.27 -3.03
N TYR A 6 -5.54 -14.06 -1.83
CA TYR A 6 -5.10 -12.99 -0.94
C TYR A 6 -3.60 -13.05 -0.66
N SER A 7 -3.10 -14.22 -0.28
CA SER A 7 -1.67 -14.43 0.05
C SER A 7 -0.76 -14.16 -1.15
N VAL A 8 -1.12 -14.68 -2.34
CA VAL A 8 -0.36 -14.45 -3.57
C VAL A 8 -0.37 -12.97 -3.95
N ALA A 9 -1.53 -12.33 -3.94
CA ALA A 9 -1.66 -10.91 -4.24
C ALA A 9 -0.83 -10.04 -3.28
N LEU A 10 -0.84 -10.35 -1.99
CA LEU A 10 -0.06 -9.66 -0.97
C LEU A 10 1.43 -9.77 -1.25
N VAL A 11 1.95 -10.97 -1.51
CA VAL A 11 3.38 -11.18 -1.79
C VAL A 11 3.81 -10.44 -3.05
N LEU A 12 3.02 -10.55 -4.13
CA LEU A 12 3.32 -9.86 -5.39
C LEU A 12 3.28 -8.34 -5.25
N ALA A 13 2.27 -7.81 -4.55
CA ALA A 13 2.15 -6.37 -4.36
C ALA A 13 3.22 -5.81 -3.42
N PHE A 14 3.56 -6.52 -2.34
CA PHE A 14 4.66 -6.12 -1.45
C PHE A 14 6.00 -6.10 -2.19
N SER A 15 6.35 -7.19 -2.88
CA SER A 15 7.61 -7.28 -3.63
C SER A 15 7.67 -6.27 -4.78
N GLY A 16 6.57 -6.08 -5.51
CA GLY A 16 6.47 -5.08 -6.58
C GLY A 16 6.55 -3.64 -6.06
N ALA A 17 5.85 -3.32 -4.97
CA ALA A 17 5.93 -2.02 -4.31
C ALA A 17 7.36 -1.74 -3.85
N ARG A 18 8.03 -2.74 -3.25
CA ARG A 18 9.43 -2.61 -2.82
C ARG A 18 10.36 -2.35 -3.99
N TRP A 19 10.25 -3.16 -5.04
CA TRP A 19 11.04 -2.98 -6.25
C TRP A 19 10.82 -1.58 -6.82
N PHE A 20 9.56 -1.12 -6.91
CA PHE A 20 9.23 0.20 -7.41
C PHE A 20 9.81 1.32 -6.53
N THR A 21 9.64 1.25 -5.21
CA THR A 21 10.06 2.32 -4.29
C THR A 21 11.58 2.37 -4.06
N GLU A 22 12.31 1.30 -4.38
CA GLU A 22 13.78 1.25 -4.36
C GLU A 22 14.38 1.71 -5.71
N ASN A 23 13.72 1.44 -6.84
CA ASN A 23 14.25 1.75 -8.19
C ASN A 23 13.72 3.06 -8.78
N VAL A 24 12.53 3.50 -8.37
CA VAL A 24 11.88 4.70 -8.88
C VAL A 24 11.87 5.75 -7.78
N LYS A 25 12.50 6.90 -8.04
CA LYS A 25 12.50 8.06 -7.14
C LYS A 25 11.18 8.83 -7.15
N PHE A 26 10.06 8.12 -7.13
CA PHE A 26 8.73 8.71 -7.11
C PHE A 26 8.39 9.15 -5.69
N HIS A 27 8.30 10.46 -5.49
CA HIS A 27 7.83 11.04 -4.24
C HIS A 27 6.59 11.87 -4.56
N LEU A 28 5.46 11.53 -3.94
CA LEU A 28 4.28 12.40 -3.94
C LEU A 28 4.56 13.57 -2.97
N ARG A 29 5.47 14.46 -3.38
CA ARG A 29 5.98 15.56 -2.56
C ARG A 29 5.20 16.82 -2.87
N ASN A 30 4.42 17.27 -1.90
CA ASN A 30 4.02 18.68 -1.84
C ASN A 30 4.97 19.40 -0.86
N ARG A 31 5.25 20.70 -1.03
CA ARG A 31 6.28 21.42 -0.21
C ARG A 31 6.09 21.30 1.31
N ARG A 32 4.91 20.86 1.78
CA ARG A 32 4.51 20.76 3.19
C ARG A 32 4.13 19.35 3.67
N PHE A 33 3.85 18.41 2.76
CA PHE A 33 3.29 17.10 3.11
C PHE A 33 4.07 15.97 2.45
N TRP A 34 4.45 14.99 3.27
CA TRP A 34 5.00 13.71 2.83
C TRP A 34 3.92 12.64 3.01
N VAL A 35 3.11 12.44 1.97
CA VAL A 35 2.07 11.40 2.00
C VAL A 35 2.73 10.07 1.68
N HIS A 36 2.82 9.21 2.69
CA HIS A 36 3.33 7.86 2.54
C HIS A 36 2.29 7.01 1.81
N HIS A 37 2.72 6.16 0.88
CA HIS A 37 1.79 5.32 0.11
C HIS A 37 1.05 4.31 0.99
N TRP A 38 1.55 3.96 2.18
CA TRP A 38 0.79 3.15 3.14
C TRP A 38 -0.50 3.85 3.60
N ILE A 39 -0.48 5.18 3.72
CA ILE A 39 -1.67 5.97 4.08
C ILE A 39 -2.67 5.97 2.94
N LEU A 40 -2.19 6.13 1.71
CA LEU A 40 -3.04 6.05 0.52
C LEU A 40 -3.68 4.66 0.39
N ALA A 41 -2.91 3.59 0.63
CA ALA A 41 -3.42 2.22 0.64
C ALA A 41 -4.46 2.02 1.75
N ALA A 42 -4.21 2.54 2.96
CA ALA A 42 -5.15 2.48 4.08
C ALA A 42 -6.46 3.23 3.77
N LEU A 43 -6.38 4.45 3.23
CA LEU A 43 -7.55 5.22 2.82
C LEU A 43 -8.33 4.51 1.70
N ALA A 44 -7.64 3.92 0.73
CA ALA A 44 -8.28 3.13 -0.32
C ALA A 44 -9.02 1.93 0.28
N MET A 45 -8.42 1.22 1.24
CA MET A 45 -9.09 0.12 1.96
C MET A 45 -10.35 0.59 2.70
N LEU A 46 -10.34 1.76 3.34
CA LEU A 46 -11.55 2.33 3.97
C LEU A 46 -12.67 2.58 2.95
N VAL A 47 -12.33 3.06 1.76
CA VAL A 47 -13.31 3.23 0.67
C VAL A 47 -13.87 1.87 0.24
N LEU A 48 -13.03 0.83 0.12
CA LEU A 48 -13.47 -0.52 -0.22
C LEU A 48 -14.42 -1.12 0.81
N VAL A 49 -14.19 -0.86 2.10
CA VAL A 49 -15.14 -1.23 3.18
C VAL A 49 -16.47 -0.51 2.98
N ALA A 50 -16.45 0.80 2.71
CA ALA A 50 -17.66 1.60 2.55
C ALA A 50 -18.53 1.17 1.35
N VAL A 51 -17.94 0.51 0.35
CA VAL A 51 -18.64 0.04 -0.86
C VAL A 51 -18.70 -1.50 -0.97
N ASP A 52 -18.42 -2.21 0.13
CA ASP A 52 -18.55 -3.66 0.29
C ASP A 52 -17.79 -4.50 -0.77
N VAL A 53 -16.56 -4.10 -1.09
CA VAL A 53 -15.72 -4.87 -2.03
C VAL A 53 -15.05 -6.04 -1.31
N ALA A 54 -15.38 -7.26 -1.72
CA ALA A 54 -14.88 -8.50 -1.10
C ALA A 54 -13.71 -9.18 -1.84
N SER A 55 -13.15 -8.58 -2.90
CA SER A 55 -12.16 -9.26 -3.75
C SER A 55 -10.81 -9.51 -3.04
N PRO A 56 -10.38 -10.77 -2.87
CA PRO A 56 -9.12 -11.08 -2.17
C PRO A 56 -7.88 -10.54 -2.87
N TRP A 57 -7.92 -10.43 -4.20
CA TRP A 57 -6.83 -9.85 -4.99
C TRP A 57 -6.62 -8.37 -4.67
N VAL A 58 -7.73 -7.62 -4.56
CA VAL A 58 -7.68 -6.19 -4.24
C VAL A 58 -7.20 -6.00 -2.79
N TRP A 59 -7.75 -6.77 -1.85
CA TRP A 59 -7.36 -6.73 -0.46
C TRP A 59 -5.89 -7.12 -0.25
N GLY A 60 -5.46 -8.24 -0.82
CA GLY A 60 -4.05 -8.67 -0.74
C GLY A 60 -3.13 -7.63 -1.37
N GLY A 61 -3.50 -7.08 -2.52
CA GLY A 61 -2.75 -6.03 -3.20
C GLY A 61 -2.54 -4.79 -2.33
N LEU A 62 -3.62 -4.23 -1.78
CA LEU A 62 -3.56 -3.04 -0.93
C LEU A 62 -2.82 -3.31 0.39
N THR A 63 -3.03 -4.48 1.00
CA THR A 63 -2.27 -4.87 2.19
C THR A 63 -0.78 -4.95 1.89
N GLY A 64 -0.38 -5.58 0.78
CA GLY A 64 1.03 -5.70 0.38
C GLY A 64 1.70 -4.33 0.21
N VAL A 65 1.02 -3.40 -0.48
CA VAL A 65 1.50 -2.01 -0.64
C VAL A 65 1.59 -1.28 0.71
N ALA A 66 0.59 -1.43 1.57
CA ALA A 66 0.58 -0.81 2.89
C ALA A 66 1.75 -1.31 3.76
N LEU A 67 1.98 -2.63 3.78
CA LEU A 67 3.07 -3.24 4.56
C LEU A 67 4.45 -2.79 4.11
N GLU A 68 4.68 -2.58 2.80
CA GLU A 68 5.96 -2.04 2.34
C GLU A 68 6.20 -0.63 2.87
N GLY A 69 5.17 0.23 2.86
CA GLY A 69 5.30 1.59 3.36
C GLY A 69 5.44 1.67 4.88
N LEU A 70 4.77 0.79 5.63
CA LEU A 70 4.90 0.69 7.09
C LEU A 70 6.31 0.24 7.51
N ARG A 71 7.04 -0.50 6.67
CA ARG A 71 8.44 -0.91 6.96
C ARG A 71 9.40 0.28 7.13
N ARG A 72 9.08 1.46 6.58
CA ARG A 72 10.03 2.59 6.55
C ARG A 72 10.08 3.31 7.89
N ASP A 73 11.29 3.64 8.36
CA ASP A 73 11.54 4.13 9.73
C ASP A 73 11.00 5.53 10.05
N ASN A 74 10.71 6.35 9.03
CA ASN A 74 10.23 7.71 9.23
C ASN A 74 8.84 7.87 8.62
N TRP A 75 7.82 7.96 9.48
CA TRP A 75 6.43 8.20 9.07
C TRP A 75 6.02 9.68 9.18
N SER A 76 6.97 10.59 9.41
CA SER A 76 6.63 12.00 9.61
C SER A 76 5.93 12.58 8.38
N LEU A 77 4.69 13.03 8.57
CA LEU A 77 3.88 13.68 7.53
C LEU A 77 4.31 15.13 7.30
N PHE A 78 4.98 15.70 8.29
CA PHE A 78 5.48 17.05 8.33
C PHE A 78 7.01 16.99 8.37
N ARG A 79 7.66 17.94 7.69
CA ARG A 79 9.10 18.11 7.76
C ARG A 79 9.42 19.36 8.55
#